data_AF-A0A383ELD0-F1
#
_entry.id   AF-A0A383ELD0-F1
#
_cell.length_a   1.000
_cell.length_b   1.000
_cell.length_c   1.000
_cell.angle_alpha   90.00
_cell.angle_beta   90.00
_cell.angle_gamma   90.00
#
_symmetry.space_group_name_H-M   'P 1'
#
loop_
_entity.id
_entity.type
_entity.pdbx_description
1 polymer ?
#
loop_
_entity_poly.entity_id
_entity_poly.type
_entity_poly.pdbx_seq_one_letter_code
_entity_poly.pdbx_strand_id
1 'polypeptide(L)' 'MKYMCKTCQKPCDDIPQHIRKVHGFSESHIKEDLKNKPDAYKNAFEIIK' A
#
# COMPACT_ATOMS: atom_id res chain seq x y z
N MET A 1 11.11 -5.28 3.00
CA MET A 1 10.35 -5.34 4.27
C MET A 1 9.02 -5.99 3.97
N LYS A 2 8.52 -6.87 4.81
CA LYS A 2 7.17 -7.41 4.64
C LYS A 2 6.18 -6.47 5.33
N TYR A 3 5.05 -6.22 4.69
CA TYR A 3 3.99 -5.37 5.20
C TYR A 3 2.74 -6.21 5.42
N MET A 4 1.94 -5.89 6.44
CA MET A 4 0.62 -6.46 6.64
C MET A 4 -0.41 -5.39 6.30
N CYS A 5 -1.25 -5.64 5.29
CA CYS A 5 -2.40 -4.78 5.03
C CYS A 5 -3.39 -4.92 6.19
N LYS A 6 -3.69 -3.82 6.90
CA LYS A 6 -4.59 -3.87 8.07
C LYS A 6 -6.02 -4.26 7.69
N THR A 7 -6.47 -3.84 6.51
CA THR A 7 -7.82 -4.14 5.99
C THR A 7 -7.93 -5.60 5.55
N CYS A 8 -6.93 -6.12 4.84
CA CYS A 8 -6.97 -7.49 4.33
C CYS A 8 -6.47 -8.52 5.33
N GLN A 9 -5.77 -8.10 6.39
CA GLN A 9 -5.03 -8.96 7.32
C GLN A 9 -4.13 -9.98 6.59
N LYS A 10 -3.55 -9.54 5.47
CA LYS A 10 -2.67 -10.35 4.62
C LYS A 10 -1.30 -9.72 4.49
N PRO A 11 -0.22 -10.52 4.55
CA PRO A 11 1.12 -10.03 4.27
C PRO A 11 1.26 -9.70 2.78
N CYS A 12 2.02 -8.67 2.48
CA CYS A 12 2.40 -8.23 1.14
C CYS A 12 3.81 -7.64 1.16
N ASP A 13 4.58 -7.91 0.11
CA ASP A 13 5.94 -7.40 -0.04
C ASP A 13 5.98 -5.98 -0.62
N ASP A 14 4.93 -5.58 -1.36
CA ASP A 14 4.84 -4.28 -2.02
C ASP A 14 3.45 -3.64 -1.81
N ILE A 15 3.45 -2.47 -1.17
CA ILE A 15 2.23 -1.71 -0.84
C ILE A 15 1.54 -1.20 -2.12
N PRO A 16 2.21 -0.47 -3.05
CA PRO A 16 1.59 0.01 -4.28
C PRO A 16 0.92 -1.10 -5.11
N GLN A 17 1.61 -2.23 -5.28
CA GLN A 17 1.10 -3.37 -6.04
C GLN A 17 -0.09 -4.01 -5.34
N HIS A 18 -0.07 -4.14 -4.00
CA HIS A 18 -1.19 -4.66 -3.24
C HIS A 18 -2.44 -3.80 -3.45
N ILE A 19 -2.33 -2.48 -3.26
CA ILE A 19 -3.47 -1.57 -3.36
C ILE A 19 -4.03 -1.54 -4.79
N ARG A 20 -3.15 -1.56 -5.80
CA ARG A 20 -3.59 -1.65 -7.19
C ARG A 20 -4.37 -2.94 -7.49
N LYS A 21 -3.82 -4.10 -7.13
CA LYS A 21 -4.40 -5.40 -7.50
C LYS A 21 -5.58 -5.81 -6.62
N VAL A 22 -5.52 -5.52 -5.33
CA VAL A 22 -6.51 -5.98 -4.33
C VAL A 22 -7.60 -4.94 -4.10
N HIS A 23 -7.24 -3.66 -4.07
CA HIS A 23 -8.20 -2.57 -3.83
C HIS A 23 -8.61 -1.83 -5.12
N GLY A 24 -8.05 -2.20 -6.27
CA GLY A 24 -8.45 -1.67 -7.57
C GLY A 24 -8.03 -0.22 -7.83
N PHE A 25 -7.06 0.31 -7.07
CA PHE A 25 -6.59 1.68 -7.27
C PHE A 25 -5.84 1.82 -8.59
N SER A 26 -6.10 2.91 -9.30
CA SER A 26 -5.38 3.25 -10.52
C SER A 26 -3.92 3.60 -10.24
N GLU A 27 -3.01 3.16 -11.11
CA GLU A 27 -1.57 3.44 -10.95
C GLU A 27 -1.27 4.94 -10.91
N SER A 28 -1.95 5.74 -11.73
CA SER A 28 -1.80 7.20 -11.75
C SER A 28 -2.17 7.83 -10.40
N HIS A 29 -3.24 7.36 -9.76
CA HIS A 29 -3.66 7.82 -8.44
C HIS A 29 -2.61 7.47 -7.39
N ILE A 30 -2.13 6.21 -7.38
CA ILE A 30 -1.11 5.77 -6.43
C ILE A 30 0.18 6.59 -6.58
N LYS A 31 0.60 6.86 -7.81
CA LYS A 31 1.77 7.70 -8.11
C LYS A 31 1.58 9.14 -7.65
N GLU A 32 0.40 9.72 -7.86
CA GLU A 32 0.10 11.07 -7.42
C GLU A 32 0.08 11.17 -5.89
N ASP A 33 -0.54 10.22 -5.20
CA ASP A 33 -0.57 10.15 -3.74
C ASP A 33 0.84 10.05 -3.16
N LEU A 34 1.68 9.15 -3.70
CA LEU A 34 3.07 9.00 -3.26
C LEU A 34 3.94 10.22 -3.60
N LYS A 35 3.64 10.94 -4.69
CA LYS A 35 4.34 12.17 -5.07
C LYS A 35 4.03 13.31 -4.09
N ASN A 36 2.75 13.48 -3.73
CA ASN A 36 2.31 14.53 -2.82
C ASN A 36 2.58 14.18 -1.35
N LYS A 37 2.47 12.89 -0.99
CA LYS A 37 2.64 12.35 0.35
C LYS A 37 3.35 10.98 0.30
N PRO A 38 4.67 10.94 0.49
CA PRO A 38 5.46 9.70 0.40
C PRO A 38 4.99 8.59 1.36
N ASP A 39 4.37 8.96 2.48
CA ASP A 39 3.82 8.07 3.50
C ASP A 39 2.30 7.85 3.40
N ALA A 40 1.66 8.25 2.29
CA ALA A 40 0.22 8.17 2.04
C ALA A 40 -0.44 6.89 2.58
N TYR A 41 0.15 5.74 2.25
CA TYR A 41 -0.40 4.43 2.57
C TYR A 41 0.20 3.83 3.84
N LYS A 42 1.24 4.42 4.42
CA LYS A 42 1.98 3.82 5.54
C LYS A 42 1.10 3.49 6.74
N ASN A 43 0.07 4.28 7.01
CA ASN A 43 -0.84 4.04 8.14
C ASN A 43 -1.77 2.83 7.94
N ALA A 44 -2.06 2.48 6.67
CA ALA A 44 -2.91 1.35 6.30
C ALA A 44 -2.14 0.01 6.32
N PHE A 45 -0.81 0.05 6.42
CA PHE A 45 0.06 -1.12 6.44
C PHE A 45 0.89 -1.15 7.72
N GLU A 46 1.01 -2.33 8.32
CA GLU A 46 1.92 -2.55 9.43
C GLU A 46 3.21 -3.19 8.92
N ILE A 47 4.37 -2.80 9.43
CA ILE A 47 5.64 -3.46 9.09
C ILE A 47 5.72 -4.73 9.93
N ILE A 48 5.81 -5.88 9.27
CA ILE A 48 6.02 -7.17 9.92
C ILE A 48 7.48 -7.62 9.71
N LYS A 49 8.08 -8.19 10.77
CA LYS A 49 9.44 -8.74 10.74
C LYS A 49 9.46 -10.15 10.15
#